data_AF-A0A0G1QMB3-F1
#
_entry.id   AF-A0A0G1QMB3-F1
#
_cell.length_a   1.000
_cell.length_b   1.000
_cell.length_c   1.000
_cell.angle_alpha   90.00
_cell.angle_beta   90.00
_cell.angle_gamma   90.00
#
_symmetry.space_group_name_H-M   'P 1'
#
loop_
_entity.id
_entity.type
_entity.pdbx_description
1 polymer ?
#
loop_
_entity_poly.entity_id
_entity_poly.type
_entity_poly.pdbx_seq_one_letter_code
_entity_poly.pdbx_strand_id
1 'polypeptide(L)' 'MENLSAIPPNQLNGEFKIKDKGLQPLFIDIWNLKQDFKKVKFIHVTRDKNKNADRMVNKALDTLGL' A
#
# COMPACT_ATOMS: atom_id res chain seq x y z
N MET A 1 9.63 -15.47 0.38
CA MET A 1 8.65 -14.98 -0.60
C MET A 1 8.39 -13.53 -0.25
N GLU A 2 8.95 -12.66 -1.07
CA GLU A 2 9.19 -11.24 -0.84
C GLU A 2 7.91 -10.49 -0.49
N ASN A 3 8.04 -9.60 0.49
CA ASN A 3 7.00 -8.65 0.83
C ASN A 3 6.58 -7.90 -0.43
N LEU A 4 5.33 -8.08 -0.85
CA LEU A 4 4.69 -7.25 -1.86
C LEU A 4 5.01 -5.78 -1.58
N SER A 5 5.43 -5.09 -2.63
CA SER A 5 5.97 -3.73 -2.71
C SER A 5 4.98 -2.66 -2.21
N ALA A 6 4.61 -2.70 -0.94
CA ALA A 6 3.68 -1.75 -0.33
C ALA A 6 4.44 -0.52 0.17
N ILE A 7 3.91 0.67 -0.12
CA ILE A 7 4.44 1.93 0.44
C ILE A 7 4.07 1.99 1.94
N PRO A 8 5.05 2.13 2.85
CA PRO A 8 4.76 2.25 4.28
C PRO A 8 3.88 3.46 4.60
N PRO A 9 2.96 3.37 5.59
CA PRO A 9 2.06 4.47 5.97
C PRO A 9 2.77 5.79 6.24
N ASN A 10 3.97 5.76 6.84
CA ASN A 10 4.73 6.95 7.18
C ASN A 10 5.21 7.72 5.92
N GLN A 11 5.46 7.01 4.81
CA GLN A 11 5.76 7.66 3.52
C GLN A 11 4.50 8.27 2.88
N LEU A 12 3.35 7.60 2.99
CA LEU A 12 2.06 8.14 2.52
C LEU A 12 1.58 9.36 3.33
N ASN A 13 2.00 9.46 4.59
CA ASN A 13 1.78 10.63 5.44
C ASN A 13 2.75 11.79 5.16
N GLY A 14 3.77 11.57 4.31
CA GLY A 14 4.79 12.58 3.99
C GLY A 14 5.90 12.72 5.05
N GLU A 15 5.99 11.80 6.01
CA GLU A 15 6.99 11.85 7.09
C GLU A 15 8.39 11.40 6.60
N PHE A 16 8.44 10.57 5.54
CA PHE A 16 9.68 10.07 4.97
C PHE A 16 9.71 10.23 3.44
N LYS A 17 10.90 10.51 2.89
CA LYS A 17 11.13 10.59 1.45
C LYS A 17 11.11 9.20 0.81
N ILE A 18 10.41 9.08 -0.32
CA ILE A 18 10.40 7.88 -1.17
C ILE A 18 11.63 7.91 -2.07
N LYS A 19 12.57 6.99 -1.81
CA LYS A 19 13.84 6.88 -2.56
C LYS A 19 13.76 5.89 -3.72
N ASP A 20 12.87 4.92 -3.63
CA ASP A 20 12.67 3.91 -4.68
C ASP A 20 11.91 4.53 -5.86
N LYS A 21 12.53 4.46 -7.05
CA LYS A 21 11.95 4.99 -8.29
C LYS A 21 10.69 4.24 -8.71
N GLY A 22 10.56 2.95 -8.38
CA GLY A 22 9.36 2.15 -8.67
C GLY A 22 8.16 2.53 -7.81
N LEU A 23 8.40 3.08 -6.60
CA LEU A 23 7.34 3.50 -5.67
C LEU A 23 6.87 4.95 -5.89
N GLN A 24 7.67 5.78 -6.55
CA GLN A 24 7.30 7.16 -6.88
C GLN A 24 6.00 7.30 -7.69
N PRO A 25 5.77 6.54 -8.80
CA PRO A 25 4.51 6.64 -9.54
C PRO A 25 3.31 6.22 -8.68
N LEU A 26 3.44 5.14 -7.91
CA LEU A 26 2.39 4.67 -6.99
C LEU A 26 2.04 5.72 -5.93
N PHE A 27 3.03 6.46 -5.44
CA PHE A 27 2.77 7.56 -4.49
C PHE A 27 1.98 8.70 -5.13
N ILE A 28 2.30 9.08 -6.37
CA ILE A 28 1.58 10.14 -7.09
C ILE A 28 0.11 9.74 -7.27
N ASP A 29 -0.15 8.50 -7.65
CA ASP A 29 -1.52 7.99 -7.83
C ASP A 29 -2.30 8.06 -6.50
N ILE A 30 -1.70 7.58 -5.40
CA ILE A 30 -2.33 7.65 -4.07
C ILE A 30 -2.53 9.11 -3.64
N TRP A 31 -1.56 9.99 -3.91
CA TRP A 31 -1.64 11.40 -3.56
C TRP A 31 -2.79 12.11 -4.27
N ASN A 32 -2.98 11.82 -5.57
CA ASN A 32 -4.07 12.36 -6.37
C ASN A 32 -5.43 11.85 -5.88
N LEU A 33 -5.56 10.54 -5.70
CA LEU A 33 -6.79 9.92 -5.16
C LEU A 33 -7.14 10.44 -3.77
N LYS A 34 -6.13 10.70 -2.94
CA LYS A 34 -6.34 11.24 -1.59
C LYS A 34 -7.01 12.62 -1.60
N GLN A 35 -6.80 13.44 -2.64
CA GLN A 35 -7.41 14.77 -2.73
C GLN A 35 -8.94 14.74 -2.82
N ASP A 36 -9.50 13.65 -3.34
CA ASP A 36 -10.95 13.48 -3.48
C ASP A 36 -11.66 13.26 -2.13
N PHE A 37 -10.90 12.99 -1.06
CA PHE A 37 -11.43 12.72 0.26
C PHE A 37 -11.11 13.87 1.23
N LYS A 38 -12.13 14.34 1.97
CA LYS A 38 -11.96 15.41 2.98
C LYS A 38 -10.88 15.11 4.03
N LYS A 39 -10.70 13.83 4.39
CA LYS A 39 -9.68 13.40 5.35
C LYS A 39 -9.35 11.92 5.16
N VAL A 40 -8.07 11.62 5.00
CA VAL A 40 -7.54 10.25 4.91
C VAL A 40 -6.46 10.06 5.96
N LYS A 41 -6.48 8.92 6.65
CA LYS A 41 -5.44 8.51 7.60
C LYS A 41 -4.89 7.15 7.19
N PHE A 42 -3.58 7.04 7.06
CA PHE A 42 -2.89 5.76 6.88
C PHE A 42 -2.41 5.26 8.23
N ILE A 43 -2.87 4.08 8.63
CA ILE A 43 -2.55 3.46 9.93
C ILE A 43 -1.84 2.15 9.65
N HIS A 44 -0.69 1.96 10.28
CA HIS A 44 -0.01 0.67 10.24
C HIS A 44 -0.75 -0.34 11.14
N VAL A 45 -1.09 -1.50 10.59
CA VAL A 45 -1.70 -2.61 11.32
C VAL A 45 -0.88 -3.87 11.14
N THR A 46 -0.89 -4.74 12.15
CA THR A 46 -0.22 -6.04 12.08
C THR A 46 -0.94 -6.97 11.09
N ARG A 47 -0.21 -7.94 10.55
CA ARG A 47 -0.74 -8.92 9.58
C ARG A 47 -1.98 -9.65 10.10
N ASP A 48 -2.00 -9.98 11.39
CA ASP A 48 -3.14 -10.64 12.03
C ASP A 48 -4.44 -9.83 11.96
N LYS A 49 -4.34 -8.50 11.89
CA LYS A 49 -5.48 -7.59 11.74
C LYS A 49 -5.85 -7.34 10.27
N ASN A 50 -5.01 -7.76 9.32
CA ASN A 50 -5.21 -7.55 7.87
C ASN A 50 -5.57 -8.83 7.11
N LYS A 51 -5.96 -9.91 7.81
CA LYS A 51 -6.22 -11.25 7.23
C LYS A 51 -7.16 -11.24 6.03
N ASN A 52 -8.17 -10.36 6.02
CA ASN A 52 -9.12 -10.29 4.91
C ASN A 52 -8.48 -9.77 3.62
N ALA A 53 -7.68 -8.71 3.70
CA ALA A 53 -6.98 -8.16 2.55
C ALA A 53 -5.88 -9.11 2.06
N ASP A 54 -5.12 -9.70 2.99
CA ASP A 54 -4.12 -10.75 2.67
C ASP A 54 -4.76 -11.92 1.92
N ARG A 55 -5.93 -12.40 2.37
CA ARG A 55 -6.66 -13.48 1.69
C ARG A 55 -7.10 -13.07 0.28
N MET A 56 -7.54 -11.84 0.09
CA MET A 56 -7.94 -11.33 -1.23
C MET A 56 -6.76 -11.26 -2.20
N VAL A 57 -5.61 -10.77 -1.73
CA VAL A 57 -4.38 -10.71 -2.52
C VAL A 57 -3.91 -12.12 -2.88
N ASN A 58 -3.82 -13.02 -1.91
CA ASN A 58 -3.41 -14.41 -2.17
C ASN A 58 -4.34 -15.08 -3.18
N LYS A 59 -5.66 -14.90 -3.05
CA LYS A 59 -6.61 -15.44 -4.03
C LYS A 59 -6.35 -14.91 -5.44
N ALA A 60 -6.03 -13.62 -5.58
CA ALA A 60 -5.71 -13.02 -6.87
C ALA A 60 -4.38 -13.54 -7.44
N LEU A 61 -3.38 -13.76 -6.60
CA LEU A 61 -2.09 -14.32 -7.01
C LEU A 61 -2.21 -15.80 -7.39
N ASP A 62 -2.96 -16.59 -6.61
CA ASP A 62 -3.25 -17.99 -6.89
C ASP A 62 -3.93 -18.15 -8.27
N THR A 63 -4.84 -17.23 -8.62
CA THR A 63 -5.48 -17.22 -9.95
C THR A 63 -4.53 -16.85 -11.09
N LEU A 64 -3.41 -16.20 -10.80
CA LEU A 64 -2.36 -15.86 -11.77
C LEU A 64 -1.29 -16.97 -11.87
N GLY A 65 -1.35 -18.01 -11.03
CA GLY A 65 -0.41 -19.13 -11.01
C GLY A 65 0.97 -18.79 -10.45
N LEU A 66 1.06 -17.74 -9.61
CA LEU A 66 2.27 -17.31 -8.90
C LEU A 66 2.31 -17.83 -7.47
#